data_AF-A0A562GSW0-F1
#
_entry.id   AF-A0A562GSW0-F1
#
_cell.length_a   1.000
_cell.length_b   1.000
_cell.length_c   1.000
_cell.angle_alpha   90.00
_cell.angle_beta   90.00
_cell.angle_gamma   90.00
#
_symmetry.space_group_name_H-M   'P 1'
#
loop_
_entity.id
_entity.type
_entity.pdbx_description
1 polymer ?
#
loop_
_entity_poly.entity_id
_entity_poly.type
_entity_poly.pdbx_seq_one_letter_code
_entity_poly.pdbx_strand_id
1 'polypeptide(L)'
;MISKPYPTKGTAKSAAKVCAQENGIKKFLLMLDLDKRQYHFSDQELKDSKLIVFARYALIKDKWRDKTPLGKVICGGNVTETKRTWGEAP
;
A
#
# COMPACT_ATOMS: atom_id res chain seq x y z
N MET A 1 0.84 11.98 4.30
CA MET A 1 1.83 12.00 5.41
C MET A 1 2.59 10.67 5.45
N ILE A 2 3.90 10.64 5.74
CA ILE A 2 4.68 9.38 5.89
C ILE A 2 4.76 9.02 7.38
N SER A 3 4.47 7.76 7.71
CA SER A 3 4.59 7.27 9.08
C SER A 3 6.04 7.22 9.58
N LYS A 4 6.20 7.17 10.90
CA LYS A 4 7.46 6.72 11.51
C LYS A 4 7.88 5.35 10.93
N PRO A 5 9.19 5.06 10.86
CA PRO A 5 9.66 3.75 10.43
C PRO A 5 9.26 2.65 11.42
N TYR A 6 8.95 1.48 10.88
CA TYR A 6 8.62 0.29 11.65
C TYR A 6 9.60 -0.86 11.34
N PRO A 7 9.96 -1.68 12.33
CA PRO A 7 10.91 -2.77 12.16
C PRO A 7 10.35 -3.95 11.38
N THR A 8 9.01 -4.12 11.35
CA THR A 8 8.37 -5.24 10.65
C THR A 8 7.14 -4.80 9.84
N LYS A 9 6.85 -5.55 8.78
CA LYS A 9 5.63 -5.42 7.97
C LYS A 9 4.35 -5.52 8.81
N GLY A 10 4.34 -6.44 9.79
CA GLY A 10 3.19 -6.66 10.67
C GLY A 10 2.89 -5.43 11.51
N THR A 11 3.92 -4.87 12.16
CA THR A 11 3.79 -3.66 12.98
C THR A 11 3.34 -2.45 12.14
N ALA A 12 3.95 -2.25 10.96
CA ALA A 12 3.56 -1.17 10.05
C ALA A 12 2.09 -1.28 9.64
N LYS A 13 1.62 -2.49 9.30
CA LYS A 13 0.22 -2.74 8.92
C LYS A 13 -0.76 -2.48 10.07
N SER A 14 -0.45 -2.95 11.27
CA SER A 14 -1.31 -2.72 12.44
C SER A 14 -1.40 -1.24 12.78
N ALA A 15 -0.26 -0.54 12.81
CA ALA A 15 -0.22 0.90 13.05
C ALA A 15 -0.98 1.68 11.95
N ALA A 16 -0.84 1.29 10.69
CA ALA A 16 -1.55 1.91 9.57
C ALA A 16 -3.07 1.80 9.74
N LYS A 17 -3.59 0.64 10.16
CA LYS A 17 -5.03 0.45 10.41
C LYS A 17 -5.54 1.33 11.54
N VAL A 18 -4.80 1.40 12.65
CA VAL A 18 -5.16 2.23 13.82
C VAL A 18 -5.19 3.69 13.42
N CYS A 19 -4.10 4.20 12.83
CA CYS A 19 -4.00 5.56 12.33
C CYS A 19 -5.10 5.88 11.32
N ALA A 20 -5.40 4.94 10.42
CA ALA A 20 -6.46 5.14 9.44
C ALA A 20 -7.85 5.22 10.05
N GLN A 21 -8.13 4.43 11.10
CA GLN A 21 -9.38 4.50 11.85
C GLN A 21 -9.51 5.82 12.62
N GLU A 22 -8.45 6.26 13.29
CA GLU A 22 -8.44 7.51 14.08
C GLU A 22 -8.59 8.77 13.19
N ASN A 23 -8.04 8.74 11.98
CA ASN A 23 -8.03 9.88 11.07
C ASN A 23 -9.09 9.80 9.95
N GLY A 24 -9.99 8.81 10.00
CA GLY A 24 -11.02 8.62 8.97
C GLY A 24 -10.48 8.30 7.57
N ILE A 25 -9.25 7.80 7.48
CA ILE A 25 -8.58 7.46 6.23
C ILE A 25 -9.17 6.15 5.70
N LYS A 26 -9.66 6.15 4.46
CA LYS A 26 -10.25 4.96 3.82
C LYS A 26 -9.27 4.20 2.93
N LYS A 27 -8.05 4.71 2.73
CA LYS A 27 -7.02 4.08 1.89
C LYS A 27 -5.62 4.41 2.41
N PHE A 28 -4.73 3.43 2.42
CA PHE A 28 -3.34 3.64 2.76
C PHE A 28 -2.45 2.66 2.00
N LEU A 29 -1.16 2.96 1.96
CA LEU A 29 -0.12 2.22 1.26
C LEU A 29 0.86 1.74 2.31
N LEU A 30 1.40 0.54 2.14
CA LEU A 30 2.55 0.05 2.88
C LEU A 30 3.77 0.05 1.97
N MET A 31 4.86 0.57 2.49
CA MET A 31 6.09 0.82 1.78
C MET A 31 7.28 0.22 2.53
N LEU A 32 8.31 -0.16 1.78
CA LEU A 32 9.59 -0.61 2.29
C LEU A 32 10.66 0.35 1.79
N ASP A 33 11.40 0.94 2.73
CA ASP A 33 12.67 1.62 2.48
C ASP A 33 13.75 0.54 2.28
N LEU A 34 14.32 0.47 1.08
CA LEU A 34 15.34 -0.53 0.76
C LEU A 34 16.70 -0.22 1.39
N ASP A 35 17.06 1.06 1.49
CA ASP A 35 18.32 1.52 2.08
C ASP A 35 18.38 1.15 3.57
N LYS A 36 17.29 1.42 4.28
CA LYS A 36 17.20 1.23 5.74
C LYS A 36 16.59 -0.10 6.14
N ARG A 37 16.02 -0.85 5.19
CA ARG A 37 15.21 -2.06 5.42
C ARG A 37 14.08 -1.82 6.44
N GLN A 38 13.43 -0.67 6.35
CA GLN A 38 12.39 -0.24 7.28
C GLN A 38 11.03 -0.11 6.60
N TYR A 39 9.97 -0.42 7.35
CA TYR A 39 8.61 -0.39 6.83
C TYR A 39 7.93 0.93 7.17
N HIS A 40 7.22 1.48 6.20
CA HIS A 40 6.47 2.72 6.35
C HIS A 40 5.04 2.52 5.84
N PHE A 41 4.14 3.40 6.23
CA PHE A 41 2.84 3.53 5.60
C PHE A 41 2.55 4.99 5.26
N SER A 42 1.69 5.20 4.28
CA SER A 42 1.21 6.54 3.91
C SER A 42 -0.20 6.48 3.34
N ASP A 43 -0.96 7.53 3.58
CA ASP A 43 -2.28 7.77 2.97
C ASP A 43 -2.20 8.31 1.52
N GLN A 44 -1.00 8.73 1.08
CA GLN A 44 -0.74 9.34 -0.23
C GLN A 44 0.26 8.53 -1.05
N GLU A 45 0.08 8.49 -2.37
CA GLU A 45 1.09 7.93 -3.27
C GLU A 45 2.32 8.83 -3.32
N LEU A 46 3.45 8.27 -2.89
CA LEU A 46 4.72 8.97 -2.86
C LEU A 46 5.50 8.63 -4.12
N LYS A 47 6.00 9.67 -4.80
CA LYS A 47 6.91 9.55 -5.95
C LYS A 47 8.38 9.48 -5.51
N ASP A 48 8.63 8.93 -4.31
CA ASP A 48 10.00 8.79 -3.82
C ASP A 48 10.61 7.50 -4.36
N SER A 49 11.71 7.62 -5.11
CA SER A 49 12.36 6.50 -5.78
C SER A 49 12.96 5.47 -4.83
N LYS A 50 13.10 5.77 -3.53
CA LYS A 50 13.72 4.87 -2.54
C LYS A 50 12.71 4.04 -1.75
N LEU A 51 11.43 4.41 -1.79
CA LEU A 51 10.36 3.71 -1.09
C LEU A 51 9.58 2.83 -2.06
N ILE A 52 9.64 1.51 -1.85
CA ILE A 52 8.87 0.57 -2.66
C ILE A 52 7.52 0.31 -2.00
N VAL A 53 6.44 0.70 -2.67
CA VAL A 53 5.08 0.31 -2.27
C VAL A 53 4.91 -1.20 -2.52
N PHE A 54 4.82 -1.98 -1.46
CA PHE A 54 4.61 -3.43 -1.58
C PHE A 54 3.17 -3.86 -1.32
N ALA A 55 2.35 -2.99 -0.69
CA ALA A 55 0.94 -3.26 -0.52
C ALA A 55 0.09 -1.99 -0.53
N ARG A 56 -1.14 -2.10 -1.03
CA ARG A 56 -2.14 -1.02 -1.04
C ARG A 56 -3.40 -1.52 -0.35
N TYR A 57 -3.90 -0.82 0.65
CA TYR A 57 -5.12 -1.17 1.37
C TYR A 57 -6.20 -0.12 1.15
N ALA A 58 -7.44 -0.59 0.99
CA ALA A 58 -8.63 0.25 0.96
C ALA A 58 -9.70 -0.35 1.87
N LEU A 59 -10.45 0.50 2.56
CA LEU A 59 -11.59 0.13 3.38
C LEU A 59 -12.83 0.00 2.48
N ILE A 60 -13.37 -1.21 2.38
CA ILE A 60 -14.55 -1.51 1.55
C ILE A 60 -15.53 -2.30 2.40
N LYS A 61 -16.76 -1.79 2.58
CA LYS A 61 -17.79 -2.41 3.44
C LYS A 61 -17.22 -2.76 4.82
N ASP A 62 -16.57 -1.79 5.46
CA ASP A 62 -15.94 -1.89 6.78
C ASP A 62 -14.84 -2.96 6.92
N LYS A 63 -14.35 -3.48 5.79
CA LYS A 63 -13.27 -4.47 5.75
C LYS A 63 -12.09 -3.92 4.97
N TRP A 64 -10.91 -3.95 5.59
CA TRP A 64 -9.65 -3.63 4.93
C TRP A 64 -9.33 -4.68 3.87
N ARG A 65 -9.36 -4.27 2.60
CA ARG A 65 -9.03 -5.11 1.45
C ARG A 65 -7.69 -4.69 0.87
N ASP A 66 -6.83 -5.67 0.65
CA ASP A 66 -5.62 -5.49 -0.13
C ASP A 66 -6.02 -5.28 -1.59
N LYS A 67 -5.72 -4.10 -2.11
CA LYS A 67 -5.92 -3.63 -3.49
C LYS A 67 -4.59 -3.45 -4.20
N THR A 68 -3.51 -4.00 -3.65
CA THR A 68 -2.26 -4.12 -4.39
C THR A 68 -2.64 -4.79 -5.69
N PRO A 69 -2.39 -4.17 -6.85
CA PRO A 69 -2.52 -4.90 -8.09
C PRO A 69 -1.64 -6.12 -7.89
N LEU A 70 -2.24 -7.30 -7.89
CA LEU A 70 -1.51 -8.56 -7.96
C LEU A 70 -0.80 -8.47 -9.30
N GLY A 71 0.37 -7.83 -9.31
CA GLY A 71 1.31 -7.93 -10.40
C GLY A 71 1.52 -9.42 -10.53
N LYS A 72 0.93 -9.99 -11.59
CA LYS A 72 1.26 -11.32 -12.07
C LYS A 72 2.76 -11.48 -11.89
N VAL A 73 3.16 -12.47 -11.09
CA VAL A 73 4.54 -12.93 -11.07
C VAL A 73 4.86 -13.29 -12.52
N ILE A 74 5.68 -12.47 -13.19
CA ILE A 74 6.07 -12.72 -14.57
C ILE A 74 7.16 -13.78 -14.50
N CYS A 75 6.77 -15.05 -14.61
CA CYS A 75 7.66 -16.11 -15.07
C CYS A 75 7.35 -16.30 -16.56
N GLY A 76 8.24 -15.82 -17.44
CA GLY A 76 8.07 -15.90 -18.90
C GLY A 76 7.28 -14.73 -19.49
N GLY A 77 7.94 -13.98 -20.39
CA GLY A 77 7.44 -12.70 -20.91
C GLY A 77 6.12 -12.79 -21.67
N ASN A 78 5.14 -12.01 -21.23
CA ASN A 78 4.35 -11.12 -22.10
C ASN A 78 3.53 -10.17 -21.22
N VAL A 79 3.77 -8.86 -21.36
CA VAL A 79 3.11 -7.83 -20.56
C VAL A 79 1.72 -7.56 -21.15
N THR A 80 0.68 -8.07 -20.51
CA THR A 80 -0.68 -7.53 -20.68
C THR A 80 -0.96 -6.58 -19.52
N GLU A 81 -0.72 -5.29 -19.76
CA GLU A 81 -1.02 -4.20 -18.85
C GLU A 81 -2.53 -4.18 -18.56
N THR A 82 -2.95 -4.80 -17.46
CA THR A 82 -4.34 -4.69 -17.01
C THR A 82 -4.48 -3.34 -16.32
N LYS A 83 -4.74 -2.28 -17.10
CA LYS A 83 -5.14 -0.97 -16.58
C LYS A 83 -6.45 -1.12 -15.80
N ARG A 84 -6.37 -1.46 -14.51
CA ARG A 84 -7.40 -1.03 -13.55
C ARG A 84 -7.05 0.38 -13.14
N THR A 85 -7.40 1.33 -14.00
CA THR A 85 -7.71 2.68 -13.54
C THR A 85 -8.77 2.57 -12.44
N TRP A 86 -8.65 3.44 -11.45
CA TRP A 86 -9.60 3.59 -10.36
C TRP A 86 -10.98 3.93 -10.95
N GLY A 87 -11.73 2.90 -11.34
CA GLY A 87 -13.07 3.05 -11.89
C GLY A 87 -14.01 3.52 -10.80
N GLU A 88 -14.45 4.76 -10.94
CA GLU A 88 -15.78 5.24 -10.57
C GLU A 88 -16.77 4.08 -10.44
N ALA A 89 -17.35 3.92 -9.25
CA ALA A 89 -18.44 2.96 -9.07
C ALA A 89 -19.70 3.52 -9.76
N PRO A 90 -20.50 2.68 -10.45
CA PRO A 90 -21.83 3.08 -10.92
C PRO A 90 -22.77 3.37 -9.75
#